data_AF-A0A3N5KW92-F1
#
_entry.id   AF-A0A3N5KW92-F1
#
_cell.length_a   1.000
_cell.length_b   1.000
_cell.length_c   1.000
_cell.angle_alpha   90.00
_cell.angle_beta   90.00
_cell.angle_gamma   90.00
#
_symmetry.space_group_name_H-M   'P 1'
#
loop_
_entity.id
_entity.type
_entity.pdbx_description
1 polymer ?
#
loop_
_entity_poly.entity_id
_entity_poly.type
_entity_poly.pdbx_seq_one_letter_code
_entity_poly.pdbx_strand_id
1 'polypeptide(L)'
;MENFKKSILELIIETSTNLPPDVRKAIAKAQEMEDKGTQAALALQTIAINVDMAADESGAICQDTGMPTFEIKTPAGANQLLMKEQIKEAIAEATKLGKLRPNSVDSLTGKNSGNNLGPGTPVIHFDQWESNDVEIRLILKGGGCENKNIQYSVPADLGDLGRADRNLEGIRKCIMHAVYQAQGQGCSAGAIGVCIGGDRASSYLHAKAQLFRKLDDVNPIPELQKLEEYVMEHANMLGIGAMGFGGKATLIGCKIGVLNRLPASFFVSVAYNCWAFRRQGVIIDSKTGDIKNWIYRDKEPSKHMSEESEIKLTGNEVVLTTPFTEEQVRALKVGDVVLINGKMHTGRDALHHYLLHNDSPVDLNGAVIYHCGPVCLKEGDKWFMGAAGPTTSIREEPFQADVIKKFGIRGIIGKGGMGAKTLAALKEQGAVYLNAIGGAAQFYSKCIKEVEGVDFLEFGIPEAMWHIRVEGFPAIVTMDAHGNSLHADVEKSSKEELAKHKEPVF
;
A
#
# COMPACT_ATOMS: atom_id res chain seq x y z
N MET A 1 -12.61 24.79 21.42
CA MET A 1 -12.50 24.11 20.11
C MET A 1 -11.77 24.99 19.10
N GLU A 2 -11.16 26.10 19.51
CA GLU A 2 -10.47 27.04 18.61
C GLU A 2 -9.23 26.39 17.98
N ASN A 3 -8.55 25.52 18.72
CA ASN A 3 -7.33 24.85 18.25
C ASN A 3 -7.57 23.50 17.55
N PHE A 4 -8.83 23.05 17.45
CA PHE A 4 -9.14 21.70 16.98
C PHE A 4 -8.64 21.43 15.57
N LYS A 5 -8.88 22.34 14.62
CA LYS A 5 -8.37 22.22 13.24
C LYS A 5 -6.85 22.02 13.21
N LYS A 6 -6.10 22.80 14.00
CA LYS A 6 -4.64 22.70 14.11
C LYS A 6 -4.23 21.32 14.65
N SER A 7 -4.89 20.86 15.70
CA SER A 7 -4.67 19.53 16.28
C SER A 7 -4.96 18.40 15.28
N ILE A 8 -6.02 18.51 14.46
CA ILE A 8 -6.32 17.54 13.40
C ILE A 8 -5.25 17.58 12.30
N LEU A 9 -4.78 18.77 11.91
CA LEU A 9 -3.72 18.90 10.93
C LEU A 9 -2.43 18.21 11.42
N GLU A 10 -2.05 18.43 12.69
CA GLU A 10 -0.90 17.76 13.31
C GLU A 10 -1.07 16.23 13.33
N LEU A 11 -2.26 15.73 13.71
CA LEU A 11 -2.58 14.30 13.65
C LEU A 11 -2.43 13.73 12.23
N ILE A 12 -2.95 14.43 11.22
CA ILE A 12 -2.88 13.99 9.82
C ILE A 12 -1.43 13.93 9.34
N ILE A 13 -0.64 14.96 9.64
CA ILE A 13 0.78 15.02 9.26
C ILE A 13 1.53 13.85 9.90
N GLU A 14 1.46 13.71 11.22
CA GLU A 14 2.13 12.61 11.93
C GLU A 14 1.73 11.23 11.38
N THR A 15 0.43 11.04 11.09
CA THR A 15 -0.05 9.77 10.52
C THR A 15 0.49 9.52 9.10
N SER A 16 0.70 10.58 8.32
CA SER A 16 1.17 10.46 6.93
C SER A 16 2.68 10.24 6.84
N THR A 17 3.43 10.84 7.76
CA THR A 17 4.90 10.95 7.69
C THR A 17 5.64 9.98 8.60
N ASN A 18 4.95 9.34 9.56
CA ASN A 18 5.57 8.43 10.50
C ASN A 18 4.76 7.13 10.69
N LEU A 19 5.46 6.04 11.03
CA LEU A 19 4.85 4.78 11.43
C LEU A 19 4.87 4.65 12.96
N PRO A 20 3.80 4.11 13.57
CA PRO A 20 3.78 3.79 14.99
C PRO A 20 4.94 2.89 15.44
N PRO A 21 5.41 3.01 16.69
CA PRO A 21 6.51 2.21 17.21
C PRO A 21 6.29 0.69 17.12
N ASP A 22 5.06 0.20 17.33
CA ASP A 22 4.73 -1.22 17.25
C ASP A 22 4.82 -1.75 15.81
N VAL A 23 4.45 -0.92 14.82
CA VAL A 23 4.62 -1.24 13.40
C VAL A 23 6.10 -1.26 13.02
N ARG A 24 6.88 -0.25 13.44
CA ARG A 24 8.34 -0.22 13.21
C ARG A 24 9.04 -1.46 13.76
N LYS A 25 8.69 -1.87 15.00
CA LYS A 25 9.21 -3.10 15.63
C LYS A 25 8.85 -4.36 14.84
N ALA A 26 7.61 -4.45 14.33
CA ALA A 26 7.18 -5.60 13.57
C ALA A 26 7.91 -5.72 12.21
N ILE A 27 8.16 -4.59 11.54
CA ILE A 27 8.97 -4.55 10.31
C ILE A 27 10.44 -4.90 10.61
N ALA A 28 11.02 -4.37 11.70
CA ALA A 28 12.39 -4.70 12.10
C ALA A 28 12.56 -6.21 12.36
N LYS A 29 11.58 -6.84 13.04
CA LYS A 29 11.57 -8.30 13.22
C LYS A 29 11.49 -9.04 11.87
N ALA A 30 10.70 -8.55 10.92
CA ALA A 30 10.65 -9.12 9.57
C ALA A 30 12.01 -9.03 8.86
N GLN A 31 12.75 -7.92 9.02
CA GLN A 31 14.11 -7.76 8.49
C GLN A 31 15.09 -8.77 9.11
N GLU A 32 15.01 -9.01 10.42
CA GLU A 32 15.87 -9.98 11.12
C GLU A 32 15.63 -11.43 10.68
N MET A 33 14.39 -11.76 10.29
CA MET A 33 14.01 -13.11 9.86
C MET A 33 14.47 -13.41 8.42
N GLU A 34 14.55 -12.40 7.56
CA GLU A 34 14.76 -12.57 6.12
C GLU A 34 16.21 -12.91 5.77
N ASP A 35 16.41 -13.71 4.71
CA ASP A 35 17.74 -14.09 4.27
C ASP A 35 18.42 -12.94 3.53
N LYS A 36 19.65 -12.60 3.93
CA LYS A 36 20.43 -11.51 3.33
C LYS A 36 20.68 -11.75 1.85
N GLY A 37 20.62 -10.68 1.05
CA GLY A 37 20.89 -10.73 -0.40
C GLY A 37 19.70 -11.21 -1.24
N THR A 38 18.55 -11.50 -0.63
CA THR A 38 17.31 -11.80 -1.36
C THR A 38 16.57 -10.52 -1.78
N GLN A 39 15.68 -10.64 -2.77
CA GLN A 39 14.80 -9.55 -3.20
C GLN A 39 13.87 -9.08 -2.07
N ALA A 40 13.43 -10.00 -1.20
CA ALA A 40 12.63 -9.66 -0.02
C ALA A 40 13.43 -8.86 1.02
N ALA A 41 14.69 -9.23 1.27
CA ALA A 41 15.57 -8.46 2.15
C ALA A 41 15.84 -7.05 1.59
N LEU A 42 16.06 -6.92 0.28
CA LEU A 42 16.20 -5.63 -0.39
C LEU A 42 14.91 -4.78 -0.26
N ALA A 43 13.75 -5.41 -0.40
CA ALA A 43 12.46 -4.72 -0.21
C ALA A 43 12.32 -4.19 1.22
N LEU A 44 12.60 -5.01 2.23
CA LEU A 44 12.50 -4.60 3.64
C LEU A 44 13.56 -3.54 4.02
N GLN A 45 14.78 -3.61 3.47
CA GLN A 45 15.79 -2.56 3.65
C GLN A 45 15.32 -1.23 3.05
N THR A 46 14.84 -1.25 1.81
CA THR A 46 14.27 -0.06 1.14
C THR A 46 13.11 0.53 1.95
N ILE A 47 12.25 -0.33 2.51
CA ILE A 47 11.15 0.09 3.40
C ILE A 47 11.69 0.82 4.63
N ALA A 48 12.67 0.25 5.34
CA ALA A 48 13.24 0.85 6.53
C ALA A 48 13.86 2.24 6.25
N ILE A 49 14.68 2.33 5.20
CA ILE A 49 15.28 3.60 4.74
C ILE A 49 14.18 4.63 4.45
N ASN A 50 13.15 4.23 3.70
CA ASN A 50 12.05 5.13 3.35
C ASN A 50 11.28 5.64 4.58
N VAL A 51 11.07 4.79 5.59
CA VAL A 51 10.36 5.17 6.82
C VAL A 51 11.16 6.21 7.60
N ASP A 52 12.49 6.08 7.64
CA ASP A 52 13.35 7.06 8.31
C ASP A 52 13.38 8.39 7.53
N MET A 53 13.55 8.34 6.21
CA MET A 53 13.48 9.53 5.34
C MET A 53 12.16 10.28 5.48
N ALA A 54 11.04 9.55 5.51
CA ALA A 54 9.71 10.15 5.66
C ALA A 54 9.54 10.86 7.00
N ALA A 55 10.05 10.27 8.08
CA ALA A 55 10.00 10.89 9.40
C ALA A 55 10.90 12.13 9.49
N ASP A 56 12.14 12.03 9.02
CA ASP A 56 13.14 13.11 9.09
C ASP A 56 12.74 14.33 8.25
N GLU A 57 12.22 14.11 7.03
CA GLU A 57 11.84 15.18 6.10
C GLU A 57 10.36 15.58 6.23
N SER A 58 9.61 14.93 7.14
CA SER A 58 8.15 15.04 7.22
C SER A 58 7.48 14.81 5.86
N GLY A 59 7.99 13.86 5.07
CA GLY A 59 7.47 13.48 3.76
C GLY A 59 6.40 12.39 3.88
N ALA A 60 5.44 12.35 2.96
CA ALA A 60 4.44 11.29 2.97
C ALA A 60 5.11 9.93 2.73
N ILE A 61 4.96 8.98 3.67
CA ILE A 61 5.64 7.67 3.60
C ILE A 61 5.41 6.98 2.25
N CYS A 62 4.17 7.02 1.77
CA CYS A 62 3.71 6.42 0.52
C CYS A 62 2.98 7.47 -0.31
N GLN A 63 3.17 7.44 -1.64
CA GLN A 63 2.58 8.36 -2.59
C GLN A 63 1.05 8.26 -2.63
N ASP A 64 0.52 7.05 -2.41
CA ASP A 64 -0.88 6.90 -2.10
C ASP A 64 -1.10 7.17 -0.62
N THR A 65 -1.51 8.40 -0.28
CA THR A 65 -1.79 8.81 1.10
C THR A 65 -3.10 8.25 1.65
N GLY A 66 -3.75 7.36 0.90
CA GLY A 66 -4.90 6.58 1.32
C GLY A 66 -6.20 7.35 1.45
N MET A 67 -7.19 6.64 1.96
CA MET A 67 -8.50 7.13 2.37
C MET A 67 -8.45 7.50 3.86
N PRO A 68 -8.59 8.79 4.23
CA PRO A 68 -8.63 9.18 5.63
C PRO A 68 -9.88 8.64 6.32
N THR A 69 -9.67 7.76 7.31
CA THR A 69 -10.75 7.15 8.09
C THR A 69 -10.57 7.50 9.56
N PHE A 70 -11.54 8.24 10.10
CA PHE A 70 -11.57 8.71 11.48
C PHE A 70 -12.56 7.92 12.31
N GLU A 71 -12.10 7.40 13.45
CA GLU A 71 -12.93 6.88 14.55
C GLU A 71 -12.87 7.89 15.70
N ILE A 72 -14.00 8.52 16.01
CA ILE A 72 -14.06 9.65 16.94
C ILE A 72 -15.01 9.34 18.08
N LYS A 73 -14.52 9.38 19.32
CA LYS A 73 -15.36 9.34 20.52
C LYS A 73 -15.49 10.74 21.11
N THR A 74 -16.72 11.19 21.33
CA THR A 74 -17.00 12.54 21.85
C THR A 74 -17.81 12.49 23.14
N PRO A 75 -17.66 13.49 24.03
CA PRO A 75 -18.61 13.68 25.12
C PRO A 75 -20.02 13.90 24.58
N ALA A 76 -21.03 13.63 25.39
CA ALA A 76 -22.41 14.00 25.06
C ALA A 76 -22.52 15.52 24.84
N GLY A 77 -23.26 15.92 23.80
CA GLY A 77 -23.48 17.33 23.46
C GLY A 77 -22.34 18.00 22.67
N ALA A 78 -21.27 17.28 22.31
CA ALA A 78 -20.22 17.82 21.45
C ALA A 78 -20.76 18.22 20.07
N ASN A 79 -20.30 19.36 19.54
CA ASN A 79 -20.69 19.82 18.20
C ASN A 79 -19.95 19.05 17.10
N GLN A 80 -20.47 17.87 16.75
CA GLN A 80 -19.90 16.99 15.72
C GLN A 80 -19.98 17.59 14.31
N LEU A 81 -20.88 18.56 14.04
CA LEU A 81 -20.94 19.24 12.76
C LEU A 81 -19.72 20.15 12.54
N LEU A 82 -19.39 20.94 13.55
CA LEU A 82 -18.19 21.79 13.54
C LEU A 82 -16.91 20.94 13.43
N MET A 83 -16.82 19.83 14.17
CA MET A 83 -15.68 18.92 14.07
C MET A 83 -15.51 18.35 12.65
N LYS A 84 -16.61 17.95 11.99
CA LYS A 84 -16.57 17.46 10.60
C LYS A 84 -16.05 18.53 9.64
N GLU A 85 -16.46 19.79 9.81
CA GLU A 85 -15.98 20.91 9.00
C GLU A 85 -14.48 21.13 9.18
N GLN A 86 -14.02 21.24 10.43
CA GLN A 86 -12.60 21.45 10.75
C GLN A 86 -11.70 20.29 10.30
N ILE A 87 -12.20 19.04 10.34
CA ILE A 87 -11.48 17.88 9.78
C ILE A 87 -11.31 18.03 8.26
N LYS A 88 -12.35 18.44 7.53
CA LYS A 88 -12.27 18.64 6.08
C LYS A 88 -11.28 19.76 5.73
N GLU A 89 -11.30 20.86 6.48
CA GLU A 89 -10.34 21.95 6.30
C GLU A 89 -8.90 21.48 6.53
N ALA A 90 -8.65 20.71 7.59
CA ALA A 90 -7.33 20.16 7.89
C ALA A 90 -6.84 19.19 6.78
N ILE A 91 -7.72 18.37 6.20
CA ILE A 91 -7.37 17.50 5.06
C ILE A 91 -7.01 18.31 3.82
N ALA A 92 -7.82 19.34 3.49
CA ALA A 92 -7.54 20.20 2.35
C ALA A 92 -6.19 20.93 2.53
N GLU A 93 -5.90 21.40 3.74
CA GLU A 93 -4.63 22.03 4.09
C GLU A 93 -3.46 21.05 4.00
N ALA A 94 -3.57 19.85 4.59
CA ALA A 94 -2.55 18.81 4.47
C ALA A 94 -2.28 18.41 3.01
N THR A 95 -3.32 18.37 2.18
CA THR A 95 -3.19 18.10 0.73
C THR A 95 -2.45 19.22 0.02
N LYS A 96 -2.78 20.48 0.31
CA LYS A 96 -2.09 21.66 -0.23
C LYS A 96 -0.60 21.68 0.17
N LEU A 97 -0.28 21.23 1.38
CA LEU A 97 1.09 21.15 1.90
C LEU A 97 1.87 19.93 1.36
N GLY A 98 1.28 19.11 0.48
CA GLY A 98 1.91 17.89 -0.03
C GLY A 98 2.07 16.78 1.01
N LYS A 99 1.42 16.90 2.16
CA LYS A 99 1.39 15.86 3.21
C LYS A 99 0.36 14.79 2.90
N LEU A 100 -0.63 15.11 2.07
CA LEU A 100 -1.56 14.18 1.43
C LEU A 100 -1.56 14.38 -0.09
N ARG A 101 -1.88 13.32 -0.83
CA ARG A 101 -2.21 13.35 -2.26
C ARG A 101 -3.73 13.55 -2.43
N PRO A 102 -4.19 14.28 -3.46
CA PRO A 102 -5.62 14.34 -3.78
C PRO A 102 -6.12 13.00 -4.34
N ASN A 103 -6.56 12.11 -3.45
CA ASN A 103 -7.02 10.75 -3.77
C ASN A 103 -8.54 10.65 -4.04
N SER A 104 -9.32 11.66 -3.66
CA SER A 104 -10.76 11.70 -3.91
C SER A 104 -11.05 11.91 -5.41
N VAL A 105 -11.71 10.92 -6.01
CA VAL A 105 -12.10 10.91 -7.42
C VAL A 105 -13.59 10.62 -7.52
N ASP A 106 -14.29 11.42 -8.32
CA ASP A 106 -15.71 11.21 -8.60
C ASP A 106 -15.91 9.93 -9.42
N SER A 107 -16.66 8.96 -8.87
CA SER A 107 -16.78 7.62 -9.47
C SER A 107 -17.59 7.58 -10.78
N LEU A 108 -18.33 8.62 -11.12
CA LEU A 108 -19.11 8.68 -12.36
C LEU A 108 -18.33 9.34 -13.49
N THR A 109 -17.59 10.41 -13.18
CA THR A 109 -16.90 11.26 -14.15
C THR A 109 -15.40 10.99 -14.24
N GLY A 110 -14.81 10.34 -13.23
CA GLY A 110 -13.37 10.16 -13.10
C GLY A 110 -12.62 11.44 -12.70
N LYS A 111 -13.33 12.55 -12.42
CA LYS A 111 -12.69 13.83 -12.10
C LYS A 111 -12.09 13.80 -10.69
N ASN A 112 -10.82 14.18 -10.59
CA ASN A 112 -10.13 14.35 -9.32
C ASN A 112 -10.58 15.64 -8.60
N SER A 113 -10.73 15.59 -7.27
CA SER A 113 -11.18 16.74 -6.49
C SER A 113 -10.12 17.83 -6.29
N GLY A 114 -8.84 17.49 -6.45
CA GLY A 114 -7.69 18.39 -6.25
C GLY A 114 -7.33 18.70 -4.79
N ASN A 115 -8.19 18.37 -3.83
CA ASN A 115 -8.01 18.68 -2.40
C ASN A 115 -8.27 17.50 -1.46
N ASN A 116 -8.43 16.30 -2.02
CA ASN A 116 -8.72 15.06 -1.29
C ASN A 116 -10.07 15.02 -0.55
N LEU A 117 -11.05 15.81 -0.99
CA LEU A 117 -12.41 15.85 -0.43
C LEU A 117 -13.46 15.44 -1.47
N GLY A 118 -14.61 14.96 -1.02
CA GLY A 118 -15.74 14.63 -1.90
C GLY A 118 -16.81 13.81 -1.18
N PRO A 119 -17.94 13.48 -1.83
CA PRO A 119 -18.88 12.52 -1.28
C PRO A 119 -18.16 11.22 -0.88
N GLY A 120 -18.33 10.79 0.39
CA GLY A 120 -17.66 9.61 0.94
C GLY A 120 -16.22 9.82 1.43
N THR A 121 -15.62 11.01 1.26
CA THR A 121 -14.25 11.31 1.70
C THR A 121 -14.18 12.64 2.48
N PRO A 122 -13.66 12.67 3.73
CA PRO A 122 -13.18 11.52 4.51
C PRO A 122 -14.31 10.64 5.06
N VAL A 123 -13.93 9.44 5.51
CA VAL A 123 -14.80 8.59 6.33
C VAL A 123 -14.69 9.04 7.78
N ILE A 124 -15.82 9.34 8.42
CA ILE A 124 -15.85 9.80 9.82
C ILE A 124 -16.96 9.07 10.57
N HIS A 125 -16.56 8.30 11.58
CA HIS A 125 -17.43 7.62 12.52
C HIS A 125 -17.41 8.36 13.86
N PHE A 126 -18.59 8.64 14.40
CA PHE A 126 -18.75 9.27 15.70
C PHE A 126 -19.48 8.34 16.65
N ASP A 127 -18.88 8.13 17.82
CA ASP A 127 -19.50 7.49 18.97
C ASP A 127 -19.48 8.46 20.16
N GLN A 128 -20.47 8.34 21.05
CA GLN A 128 -20.45 9.07 22.32
C GLN A 128 -19.85 8.21 23.43
N TRP A 129 -19.19 8.85 24.39
CA TRP A 129 -18.65 8.20 25.58
C TRP A 129 -18.77 9.11 26.81
N GLU A 130 -18.53 8.54 28.00
CA GLU A 130 -18.68 9.24 29.29
C GLU A 130 -17.47 10.13 29.64
N SER A 131 -16.40 10.11 28.84
CA SER A 131 -15.27 11.01 29.05
C SER A 131 -15.62 12.45 28.67
N ASN A 132 -15.01 13.41 29.36
CA ASN A 132 -15.09 14.84 29.03
C ASN A 132 -14.17 15.23 27.87
N ASP A 133 -13.30 14.34 27.42
CA ASP A 133 -12.35 14.58 26.33
C ASP A 133 -12.84 13.95 25.02
N VAL A 134 -12.20 14.31 23.90
CA VAL A 134 -12.45 13.73 22.59
C VAL A 134 -11.31 12.79 22.23
N GLU A 135 -11.60 11.53 21.92
CA GLU A 135 -10.60 10.61 21.35
C GLU A 135 -10.77 10.57 19.83
N ILE A 136 -9.66 10.71 19.12
CA ILE A 136 -9.64 10.61 17.66
C ILE A 136 -8.58 9.60 17.28
N ARG A 137 -8.97 8.60 16.49
CA ARG A 137 -8.04 7.70 15.82
C ARG A 137 -8.17 7.90 14.32
N LEU A 138 -7.04 7.94 13.65
CA LEU A 138 -6.94 8.08 12.20
C LEU A 138 -6.15 6.92 11.64
N ILE A 139 -6.65 6.33 10.56
CA ILE A 139 -5.88 5.44 9.69
C ILE A 139 -5.92 5.97 8.25
N LEU A 140 -4.75 6.00 7.60
CA LEU A 140 -4.56 6.43 6.21
C LEU A 140 -4.34 5.21 5.31
N LYS A 141 -5.45 4.53 4.98
CA LYS A 141 -5.41 3.24 4.30
C LYS A 141 -5.32 3.40 2.78
N GLY A 142 -4.26 2.87 2.17
CA GLY A 142 -4.02 2.94 0.72
C GLY A 142 -5.04 2.16 -0.10
N GLY A 143 -5.32 2.61 -1.34
CA GLY A 143 -6.23 1.93 -2.26
C GLY A 143 -5.75 0.52 -2.64
N GLY A 144 -4.42 0.34 -2.77
CA GLY A 144 -3.84 -0.98 -3.08
C GLY A 144 -4.18 -2.07 -2.05
N CYS A 145 -4.08 -1.76 -0.76
CA CYS A 145 -4.48 -2.70 0.30
C CYS A 145 -5.99 -2.74 0.51
N GLU A 146 -6.71 -1.63 0.27
CA GLU A 146 -8.18 -1.62 0.33
C GLU A 146 -8.80 -2.61 -0.69
N ASN A 147 -8.21 -2.71 -1.88
CA ASN A 147 -8.60 -3.66 -2.92
C ASN A 147 -8.27 -5.13 -2.60
N LYS A 148 -7.59 -5.40 -1.47
CA LYS A 148 -7.29 -6.75 -0.98
C LYS A 148 -8.16 -7.16 0.20
N ASN A 149 -9.12 -6.32 0.61
CA ASN A 149 -10.14 -6.73 1.56
C ASN A 149 -11.05 -7.81 0.93
N ILE A 150 -11.50 -8.77 1.73
CA ILE A 150 -12.43 -9.83 1.29
C ILE A 150 -13.41 -10.17 2.41
N GLN A 151 -14.62 -10.57 2.02
CA GLN A 151 -15.64 -11.04 2.96
C GLN A 151 -16.28 -12.31 2.44
N TYR A 152 -16.18 -13.35 3.25
CA TYR A 152 -16.75 -14.66 2.98
C TYR A 152 -18.14 -14.74 3.60
N SER A 153 -19.06 -15.42 2.90
CA SER A 153 -20.33 -15.87 3.45
C SER A 153 -20.24 -17.38 3.65
N VAL A 154 -20.07 -17.83 4.90
CA VAL A 154 -19.86 -19.26 5.20
C VAL A 154 -21.18 -20.01 5.46
N PRO A 155 -21.32 -21.26 4.99
CA PRO A 155 -20.27 -22.10 4.40
C PRO A 155 -19.85 -21.68 2.99
N ALA A 156 -18.56 -21.83 2.68
CA ALA A 156 -17.97 -21.49 1.38
C ALA A 156 -16.98 -22.59 0.94
N ASP A 157 -16.84 -22.79 -0.37
CA ASP A 157 -15.76 -23.60 -0.94
C ASP A 157 -14.58 -22.69 -1.25
N LEU A 158 -13.40 -23.02 -0.73
CA LEU A 158 -12.17 -22.24 -0.89
C LEU A 158 -11.13 -22.99 -1.73
N GLY A 159 -11.59 -23.87 -2.64
CA GLY A 159 -10.72 -24.60 -3.57
C GLY A 159 -9.80 -25.56 -2.84
N ASP A 160 -8.50 -25.31 -2.87
CA ASP A 160 -7.48 -26.20 -2.30
C ASP A 160 -7.58 -26.36 -0.78
N LEU A 161 -8.14 -25.36 -0.08
CA LEU A 161 -8.44 -25.46 1.36
C LEU A 161 -9.73 -26.24 1.66
N GLY A 162 -10.50 -26.57 0.64
CA GLY A 162 -11.80 -27.21 0.74
C GLY A 162 -12.87 -26.33 1.38
N ARG A 163 -13.86 -26.99 1.98
CA ARG A 163 -15.02 -26.32 2.58
C ARG A 163 -14.63 -25.61 3.89
N ALA A 164 -15.04 -24.35 4.01
CA ALA A 164 -15.05 -23.57 5.23
C ALA A 164 -16.48 -23.52 5.79
N ASP A 165 -16.70 -24.02 6.99
CA ASP A 165 -18.00 -24.08 7.66
C ASP A 165 -18.15 -22.99 8.75
N ARG A 166 -19.28 -23.00 9.46
CA ARG A 166 -19.67 -22.02 10.49
C ARG A 166 -19.00 -22.30 11.85
N ASN A 167 -17.69 -22.50 11.86
CA ASN A 167 -16.88 -22.83 13.04
C ASN A 167 -15.47 -22.21 12.94
N LEU A 168 -14.65 -22.38 13.99
CA LEU A 168 -13.31 -21.79 14.07
C LEU A 168 -12.39 -22.26 12.94
N GLU A 169 -12.52 -23.52 12.55
CA GLU A 169 -11.80 -24.12 11.44
C GLU A 169 -12.15 -23.47 10.09
N GLY A 170 -13.43 -23.24 9.81
CA GLY A 170 -13.85 -22.51 8.61
C GLY A 170 -13.35 -21.07 8.60
N ILE A 171 -13.32 -20.41 9.76
CA ILE A 171 -12.75 -19.06 9.91
C ILE A 171 -11.25 -19.06 9.60
N ARG A 172 -10.49 -20.01 10.15
CA ARG A 172 -9.05 -20.19 9.87
C ARG A 172 -8.81 -20.30 8.37
N LYS A 173 -9.56 -21.16 7.67
CA LYS A 173 -9.46 -21.32 6.22
C LYS A 173 -9.77 -20.03 5.45
N CYS A 174 -10.81 -19.29 5.84
CA CYS A 174 -11.12 -18.00 5.25
C CYS A 174 -9.97 -16.99 5.40
N ILE A 175 -9.32 -16.94 6.57
CA ILE A 175 -8.19 -16.02 6.81
C ILE A 175 -6.98 -16.44 5.99
N MET A 176 -6.59 -17.71 6.01
CA MET A 176 -5.46 -18.22 5.22
C MET A 176 -5.67 -18.00 3.71
N HIS A 177 -6.90 -18.26 3.22
CA HIS A 177 -7.27 -17.97 1.84
C HIS A 177 -7.15 -16.48 1.52
N ALA A 178 -7.58 -15.59 2.42
CA ALA A 178 -7.49 -14.14 2.21
C ALA A 178 -6.03 -13.68 2.06
N VAL A 179 -5.11 -14.22 2.88
CA VAL A 179 -3.68 -13.91 2.77
C VAL A 179 -3.12 -14.41 1.45
N TYR A 180 -3.42 -15.66 1.08
CA TYR A 180 -3.03 -16.21 -0.22
C TYR A 180 -3.56 -15.36 -1.38
N GLN A 181 -4.83 -14.96 -1.37
CA GLN A 181 -5.40 -14.12 -2.45
C GLN A 181 -4.76 -12.73 -2.54
N ALA A 182 -4.24 -12.20 -1.43
CA ALA A 182 -3.60 -10.90 -1.42
C ALA A 182 -2.23 -10.90 -2.15
N GLN A 183 -1.49 -12.02 -2.09
CA GLN A 183 -0.14 -12.16 -2.63
C GLN A 183 0.75 -10.92 -2.28
N GLY A 184 1.61 -10.49 -3.19
CA GLY A 184 2.36 -9.23 -3.08
C GLY A 184 1.58 -7.96 -3.41
N GLN A 185 0.35 -8.08 -3.93
CA GLN A 185 -0.38 -6.95 -4.53
C GLN A 185 -0.79 -5.87 -3.51
N GLY A 186 -0.90 -6.25 -2.24
CA GLY A 186 -1.20 -5.37 -1.11
C GLY A 186 0.03 -4.68 -0.48
N CYS A 187 1.23 -4.77 -1.06
CA CYS A 187 2.49 -4.36 -0.42
C CYS A 187 2.75 -5.14 0.89
N SER A 188 2.86 -6.46 0.76
CA SER A 188 3.42 -7.35 1.78
C SER A 188 4.82 -6.87 2.22
N ALA A 189 5.28 -7.02 3.46
CA ALA A 189 4.64 -7.71 4.58
C ALA A 189 3.49 -6.87 5.19
N GLY A 190 2.26 -7.38 5.12
CA GLY A 190 1.04 -6.64 5.48
C GLY A 190 0.53 -6.95 6.89
N ALA A 191 -0.52 -6.28 7.32
CA ALA A 191 -1.28 -6.62 8.51
C ALA A 191 -2.75 -6.86 8.15
N ILE A 192 -3.43 -7.72 8.90
CA ILE A 192 -4.85 -8.00 8.69
C ILE A 192 -5.66 -7.74 9.97
N GLY A 193 -6.78 -7.03 9.79
CA GLY A 193 -7.86 -6.96 10.77
C GLY A 193 -8.98 -7.89 10.35
N VAL A 194 -9.53 -8.69 11.26
CA VAL A 194 -10.55 -9.70 10.94
C VAL A 194 -11.77 -9.49 11.82
N CYS A 195 -12.96 -9.66 11.26
CA CYS A 195 -14.20 -9.77 12.01
C CYS A 195 -14.91 -11.09 11.71
N ILE A 196 -15.30 -11.77 12.77
CA ILE A 196 -16.16 -12.96 12.74
C ILE A 196 -17.58 -12.52 13.11
N GLY A 197 -18.56 -12.76 12.24
CA GLY A 197 -19.96 -12.37 12.49
C GLY A 197 -20.28 -10.95 12.05
N GLY A 198 -21.35 -10.37 12.60
CA GLY A 198 -21.94 -9.13 12.10
C GLY A 198 -22.77 -9.31 10.82
N ASP A 199 -23.25 -8.20 10.28
CA ASP A 199 -23.82 -8.12 8.93
C ASP A 199 -22.75 -7.71 7.90
N ARG A 200 -23.15 -7.52 6.63
CA ARG A 200 -22.23 -7.16 5.55
C ARG A 200 -21.41 -5.89 5.86
N ALA A 201 -22.01 -4.88 6.48
CA ALA A 201 -21.39 -3.58 6.72
C ALA A 201 -20.63 -3.54 8.05
N SER A 202 -21.29 -3.91 9.15
CA SER A 202 -20.72 -3.95 10.49
C SER A 202 -19.53 -4.91 10.61
N SER A 203 -19.55 -6.05 9.89
CA SER A 203 -18.40 -6.96 9.84
C SER A 203 -17.17 -6.30 9.24
N TYR A 204 -17.31 -5.58 8.12
CA TYR A 204 -16.18 -4.86 7.52
C TYR A 204 -15.70 -3.70 8.39
N LEU A 205 -16.64 -2.94 8.97
CA LEU A 205 -16.30 -1.84 9.87
C LEU A 205 -15.50 -2.36 11.07
N HIS A 206 -15.95 -3.45 11.69
CA HIS A 206 -15.27 -4.03 12.84
C HIS A 206 -13.93 -4.70 12.49
N ALA A 207 -13.80 -5.29 11.29
CA ALA A 207 -12.53 -5.79 10.78
C ALA A 207 -11.52 -4.66 10.60
N LYS A 208 -11.95 -3.51 10.05
CA LYS A 208 -11.12 -2.29 9.98
C LYS A 208 -10.80 -1.75 11.38
N ALA A 209 -11.73 -1.81 12.33
CA ALA A 209 -11.49 -1.39 13.71
C ALA A 209 -10.38 -2.22 14.39
N GLN A 210 -10.21 -3.50 14.04
CA GLN A 210 -9.09 -4.30 14.54
C GLN A 210 -7.72 -3.77 14.10
N LEU A 211 -7.65 -3.02 12.99
CA LEU A 211 -6.43 -2.33 12.56
C LEU A 211 -6.09 -1.12 13.45
N PHE A 212 -6.81 -0.84 14.53
CA PHE A 212 -6.41 0.09 15.59
C PHE A 212 -5.84 -0.62 16.84
N ARG A 213 -5.84 -1.95 16.91
CA ARG A 213 -5.18 -2.70 17.99
C ARG A 213 -3.67 -2.72 17.81
N LYS A 214 -2.90 -2.51 18.88
CA LYS A 214 -1.43 -2.57 18.81
C LYS A 214 -0.98 -3.94 18.33
N LEU A 215 0.04 -4.00 17.48
CA LEU A 215 0.51 -5.28 16.91
C LEU A 215 1.03 -6.23 17.99
N ASP A 216 1.57 -5.68 19.08
CA ASP A 216 2.06 -6.41 20.26
C ASP A 216 1.01 -6.64 21.34
N ASP A 217 -0.26 -6.29 21.11
CA ASP A 217 -1.33 -6.62 22.06
C ASP A 217 -1.72 -8.11 22.03
N VAL A 218 -2.42 -8.54 23.07
CA VAL A 218 -2.96 -9.90 23.21
C VAL A 218 -4.48 -9.85 23.10
N ASN A 219 -5.05 -10.79 22.34
CA ASN A 219 -6.51 -10.91 22.25
C ASN A 219 -7.09 -11.33 23.62
N PRO A 220 -8.10 -10.64 24.16
CA PRO A 220 -8.71 -11.02 25.43
C PRO A 220 -9.52 -12.33 25.37
N ILE A 221 -9.86 -12.81 24.17
CA ILE A 221 -10.57 -14.07 23.96
C ILE A 221 -9.53 -15.16 23.62
N PRO A 222 -9.30 -16.17 24.50
CA PRO A 222 -8.22 -17.16 24.33
C PRO A 222 -8.28 -17.94 23.01
N GLU A 223 -9.47 -18.26 22.52
CA GLU A 223 -9.65 -18.96 21.23
C GLU A 223 -9.21 -18.09 20.05
N LEU A 224 -9.47 -16.79 20.11
CA LEU A 224 -9.05 -15.86 19.06
C LEU A 224 -7.57 -15.54 19.16
N GLN A 225 -6.99 -15.50 20.36
CA GLN A 225 -5.54 -15.40 20.54
C GLN A 225 -4.82 -16.56 19.83
N LYS A 226 -5.24 -17.80 20.09
CA LYS A 226 -4.67 -18.99 19.43
C LYS A 226 -4.80 -18.93 17.91
N LEU A 227 -5.91 -18.38 17.41
CA LEU A 227 -6.11 -18.20 15.98
C LEU A 227 -5.21 -17.09 15.40
N GLU A 228 -5.04 -15.96 16.09
CA GLU A 228 -4.09 -14.90 15.70
C GLU A 228 -2.66 -15.45 15.60
N GLU A 229 -2.22 -16.23 16.60
CA GLU A 229 -0.91 -16.88 16.65
C GLU A 229 -0.74 -17.89 15.50
N TYR A 230 -1.72 -18.77 15.31
CA TYR A 230 -1.72 -19.74 14.20
C TYR A 230 -1.56 -19.04 12.85
N VAL A 231 -2.33 -17.97 12.61
CA VAL A 231 -2.29 -17.24 11.35
C VAL A 231 -0.93 -16.57 11.16
N MET A 232 -0.39 -15.92 12.18
CA MET A 232 0.92 -15.25 12.08
C MET A 232 2.05 -16.23 11.78
N GLU A 233 2.01 -17.44 12.32
CA GLU A 233 2.98 -18.48 12.03
C GLU A 233 2.82 -19.02 10.60
N HIS A 234 1.64 -19.54 10.27
CA HIS A 234 1.44 -20.32 9.04
C HIS A 234 1.26 -19.45 7.79
N ALA A 235 0.74 -18.23 7.90
CA ALA A 235 0.66 -17.32 6.76
C ALA A 235 2.04 -16.89 6.25
N ASN A 236 3.03 -16.84 7.14
CA ASN A 236 4.42 -16.57 6.77
C ASN A 236 5.12 -17.81 6.17
N MET A 237 4.67 -19.02 6.51
CA MET A 237 5.15 -20.26 5.89
C MET A 237 4.70 -20.41 4.43
N LEU A 238 3.63 -19.72 3.99
CA LEU A 238 3.20 -19.70 2.58
C LEU A 238 4.29 -19.24 1.61
N GLY A 239 5.35 -18.59 2.10
CA GLY A 239 6.51 -18.23 1.28
C GLY A 239 6.23 -17.12 0.27
N ILE A 240 5.16 -16.33 0.44
CA ILE A 240 4.84 -15.19 -0.43
C ILE A 240 5.87 -14.07 -0.24
N GLY A 241 6.23 -13.80 1.02
CA GLY A 241 7.27 -12.85 1.40
C GLY A 241 6.96 -11.38 1.09
N ALA A 242 7.92 -10.50 1.38
CA ALA A 242 7.77 -9.07 1.18
C ALA A 242 7.59 -8.76 -0.31
N MET A 243 6.62 -7.89 -0.63
CA MET A 243 6.24 -7.51 -1.99
C MET A 243 5.79 -8.67 -2.92
N GLY A 244 5.69 -9.90 -2.41
CA GLY A 244 5.39 -11.09 -3.22
C GLY A 244 6.60 -11.59 -4.01
N PHE A 245 7.80 -11.45 -3.46
CA PHE A 245 9.05 -11.89 -4.08
C PHE A 245 9.53 -13.28 -3.63
N GLY A 246 8.74 -13.98 -2.83
CA GLY A 246 9.26 -15.07 -2.01
C GLY A 246 9.83 -14.55 -0.69
N GLY A 247 10.04 -15.42 0.29
CA GLY A 247 10.69 -15.06 1.56
C GLY A 247 9.85 -15.41 2.79
N LYS A 248 10.27 -14.90 3.95
CA LYS A 248 9.78 -15.36 5.26
C LYS A 248 8.77 -14.42 5.91
N ALA A 249 8.58 -13.22 5.36
CA ALA A 249 7.68 -12.21 5.91
C ALA A 249 6.55 -11.82 4.94
N THR A 250 5.40 -12.49 5.07
CA THR A 250 4.14 -12.17 4.37
C THR A 250 3.23 -11.25 5.21
N LEU A 251 3.17 -11.49 6.52
CA LEU A 251 2.41 -10.70 7.48
C LEU A 251 3.29 -10.23 8.65
N ILE A 252 3.06 -8.99 9.05
CA ILE A 252 3.59 -8.36 10.28
C ILE A 252 2.53 -8.28 11.40
N GLY A 253 1.27 -8.60 11.13
CA GLY A 253 0.23 -8.60 12.16
C GLY A 253 -1.12 -9.21 11.76
N CYS A 254 -1.79 -9.84 12.72
CA CYS A 254 -3.16 -10.34 12.60
C CYS A 254 -3.94 -9.97 13.87
N LYS A 255 -5.09 -9.32 13.72
CA LYS A 255 -5.96 -8.91 14.84
C LYS A 255 -7.40 -9.28 14.54
N ILE A 256 -7.99 -10.12 15.39
CA ILE A 256 -9.29 -10.75 15.17
C ILE A 256 -10.29 -10.24 16.22
N GLY A 257 -11.43 -9.75 15.75
CA GLY A 257 -12.60 -9.40 16.54
C GLY A 257 -13.79 -10.29 16.21
N VAL A 258 -14.82 -10.24 17.06
CA VAL A 258 -16.06 -11.00 16.90
C VAL A 258 -17.26 -10.15 17.22
N LEU A 259 -18.32 -10.33 16.44
CA LEU A 259 -19.64 -9.73 16.66
C LEU A 259 -20.72 -10.81 16.65
N ASN A 260 -21.83 -10.51 17.32
CA ASN A 260 -23.05 -11.29 17.14
C ASN A 260 -23.53 -11.21 15.68
N ARG A 261 -24.25 -12.23 15.24
CA ARG A 261 -24.72 -12.38 13.87
C ARG A 261 -26.17 -12.84 13.84
N LEU A 262 -26.86 -12.54 12.74
CA LEU A 262 -28.15 -13.17 12.46
C LEU A 262 -27.94 -14.68 12.30
N PRO A 263 -28.80 -15.57 12.85
CA PRO A 263 -28.58 -17.02 12.79
C PRO A 263 -28.37 -17.56 11.37
N ALA A 264 -29.08 -16.99 10.39
CA ALA A 264 -28.99 -17.35 8.97
C ALA A 264 -27.71 -16.85 8.28
N SER A 265 -27.03 -15.84 8.83
CA SER A 265 -25.87 -15.19 8.24
C SER A 265 -24.60 -15.51 9.03
N PHE A 266 -23.50 -15.77 8.34
CA PHE A 266 -22.19 -15.92 8.97
C PHE A 266 -21.15 -15.36 8.02
N PHE A 267 -20.65 -14.17 8.34
CA PHE A 267 -19.61 -13.50 7.57
C PHE A 267 -18.26 -13.60 8.27
N VAL A 268 -17.20 -13.70 7.47
CA VAL A 268 -15.82 -13.52 7.90
C VAL A 268 -15.24 -12.44 7.03
N SER A 269 -15.02 -11.25 7.59
CA SER A 269 -14.41 -10.11 6.89
C SER A 269 -12.93 -10.01 7.23
N VAL A 270 -12.09 -9.91 6.22
CA VAL A 270 -10.66 -9.65 6.34
C VAL A 270 -10.36 -8.30 5.72
N ALA A 271 -9.91 -7.36 6.54
CA ALA A 271 -9.42 -6.05 6.15
C ALA A 271 -7.88 -6.11 6.05
N TYR A 272 -7.35 -6.14 4.83
CA TYR A 272 -5.91 -6.15 4.59
C TYR A 272 -5.34 -4.74 4.65
N ASN A 273 -4.16 -4.58 5.25
CA ASN A 273 -3.44 -3.32 5.35
C ASN A 273 -1.97 -3.53 4.95
N CYS A 274 -1.40 -2.61 4.17
CA CYS A 274 -0.01 -2.70 3.73
C CYS A 274 0.99 -2.48 4.87
N TRP A 275 2.28 -2.73 4.61
CA TRP A 275 3.37 -2.39 5.55
C TRP A 275 3.39 -0.90 5.89
N ALA A 276 2.93 -0.02 4.99
CA ALA A 276 2.75 1.41 5.23
C ALA A 276 1.53 1.63 6.13
N PHE A 277 1.58 1.02 7.32
CA PHE A 277 0.52 0.95 8.32
C PHE A 277 0.45 2.26 9.11
N ARG A 278 -0.01 3.28 8.40
CA ARG A 278 -0.19 4.64 8.87
C ARG A 278 -1.46 4.77 9.70
N ARG A 279 -1.29 4.64 11.01
CA ARG A 279 -2.33 4.99 11.99
C ARG A 279 -1.75 5.87 13.08
N GLN A 280 -2.57 6.72 13.64
CA GLN A 280 -2.25 7.46 14.86
C GLN A 280 -3.54 7.78 15.61
N GLY A 281 -3.42 8.33 16.81
CA GLY A 281 -4.57 8.86 17.52
C GLY A 281 -4.16 9.79 18.64
N VAL A 282 -5.12 10.61 19.06
CA VAL A 282 -4.94 11.66 20.05
C VAL A 282 -6.13 11.72 20.99
N ILE A 283 -5.87 12.13 22.23
CA ILE A 283 -6.88 12.63 23.16
C ILE A 283 -6.83 14.15 23.11
N ILE A 284 -7.95 14.78 22.83
CA ILE A 284 -8.11 16.23 22.67
C ILE A 284 -8.96 16.78 23.82
N ASP A 285 -8.53 17.92 24.38
CA ASP A 285 -9.35 18.70 25.30
C ASP A 285 -10.61 19.22 24.61
N SER A 286 -11.79 18.84 25.08
CA SER A 286 -13.05 19.24 24.45
C SER A 286 -13.34 20.75 24.54
N LYS A 287 -12.72 21.47 25.48
CA LYS A 287 -12.92 22.91 25.66
C LYS A 287 -11.96 23.70 24.78
N THR A 288 -10.67 23.39 24.80
CA THR A 288 -9.67 24.17 24.04
C THR A 288 -9.54 23.68 22.60
N GLY A 289 -9.58 22.36 22.39
CA GLY A 289 -9.25 21.71 21.13
C GLY A 289 -7.79 21.29 21.00
N ASP A 290 -7.00 21.39 22.08
CA ASP A 290 -5.58 21.01 22.10
C ASP A 290 -5.38 19.51 22.31
N ILE A 291 -4.31 18.97 21.71
CA ILE A 291 -3.87 17.58 21.96
C ILE A 291 -3.33 17.49 23.40
N LYS A 292 -3.95 16.62 24.21
CA LYS A 292 -3.46 16.24 25.54
C LYS A 292 -2.44 15.12 25.45
N ASN A 293 -2.75 14.07 24.69
CA ASN A 293 -1.97 12.85 24.62
C ASN A 293 -2.03 12.25 23.22
N TRP A 294 -0.97 11.52 22.86
CA TRP A 294 -0.91 10.67 21.67
C TRP A 294 -1.10 9.20 22.06
N ILE A 295 -1.80 8.43 21.22
CA ILE A 295 -2.21 7.05 21.51
C ILE A 295 -1.15 6.03 21.05
N TYR A 296 -0.56 6.24 19.87
CA TYR A 296 0.43 5.33 19.26
C TYR A 296 1.79 6.01 19.09
N ARG A 297 2.16 6.90 20.02
CA ARG A 297 3.48 7.54 20.06
C ARG A 297 4.14 7.21 21.39
N ASP A 298 5.40 6.79 21.33
CA ASP A 298 6.22 6.63 22.53
C ASP A 298 6.62 8.01 23.09
N LYS A 299 7.06 8.04 24.35
CA LYS A 299 7.56 9.27 24.98
C LYS A 299 8.85 9.75 24.32
N GLU A 300 9.71 8.79 23.98
CA GLU A 300 10.95 9.03 23.23
C GLU A 300 10.68 8.91 21.73
N PRO A 301 11.39 9.69 20.89
CA PRO A 301 11.34 9.53 19.44
C PRO A 301 11.65 8.08 19.02
N SER A 302 10.97 7.61 17.98
CA SER A 302 11.30 6.31 17.39
C SER A 302 12.72 6.34 16.86
N LYS A 303 13.50 5.30 17.14
CA LYS A 303 14.82 5.12 16.55
C LYS A 303 14.70 4.93 15.04
N HIS A 304 15.74 5.33 14.32
CA HIS A 304 15.91 4.96 12.92
C HIS A 304 15.86 3.44 12.77
N MET A 305 15.19 2.97 11.72
CA MET A 305 15.04 1.57 11.37
C MET A 305 16.23 1.05 10.58
N SER A 306 16.89 1.91 9.80
CA SER A 306 18.08 1.60 9.03
C SER A 306 19.31 2.30 9.60
N GLU A 307 20.44 1.59 9.67
CA GLU A 307 21.75 2.22 9.95
C GLU A 307 22.33 2.91 8.70
N GLU A 308 21.88 2.51 7.51
CA GLU A 308 22.34 3.01 6.22
C GLU A 308 21.28 3.95 5.61
N SER A 309 21.72 5.01 4.91
CA SER A 309 20.84 5.95 4.19
C SER A 309 20.54 5.53 2.75
N GLU A 310 21.23 4.50 2.26
CA GLU A 310 21.13 3.98 0.90
C GLU A 310 21.00 2.46 0.94
N ILE A 311 20.44 1.86 -0.11
CA ILE A 311 20.37 0.40 -0.23
C ILE A 311 21.77 -0.17 -0.42
N LYS A 312 22.03 -1.34 0.18
CA LYS A 312 23.31 -2.01 0.03
C LYS A 312 23.36 -2.77 -1.28
N LEU A 313 24.17 -2.28 -2.21
CA LEU A 313 24.43 -2.97 -3.47
C LEU A 313 25.30 -4.21 -3.25
N THR A 314 25.00 -5.27 -3.97
CA THR A 314 25.71 -6.55 -3.94
C THR A 314 26.88 -6.61 -4.92
N GLY A 315 26.93 -5.67 -5.87
CA GLY A 315 27.89 -5.65 -6.98
C GLY A 315 27.42 -6.44 -8.20
N ASN A 316 26.27 -7.12 -8.12
CA ASN A 316 25.68 -7.88 -9.22
C ASN A 316 24.57 -7.11 -9.96
N GLU A 317 24.32 -5.87 -9.57
CA GLU A 317 23.27 -5.06 -10.17
C GLU A 317 23.59 -4.69 -11.63
N VAL A 318 22.57 -4.73 -12.48
CA VAL A 318 22.69 -4.34 -13.90
C VAL A 318 22.35 -2.87 -14.06
N VAL A 319 23.33 -2.07 -14.49
CA VAL A 319 23.14 -0.64 -14.74
C VAL A 319 22.63 -0.43 -16.17
N LEU A 320 21.50 0.25 -16.31
CA LEU A 320 20.90 0.58 -17.60
C LEU A 320 20.67 2.09 -17.73
N THR A 321 20.86 2.59 -18.94
CA THR A 321 20.58 3.99 -19.29
C THR A 321 19.52 4.03 -20.38
N THR A 322 18.45 4.79 -20.17
CA THR A 322 17.38 4.94 -21.16
C THR A 322 17.83 5.82 -22.35
N PRO A 323 17.33 5.56 -23.58
CA PRO A 323 16.40 4.49 -23.95
C PRO A 323 17.09 3.12 -23.95
N PHE A 324 16.38 2.08 -23.52
CA PHE A 324 16.87 0.71 -23.51
C PHE A 324 16.87 0.11 -24.91
N THR A 325 17.89 -0.68 -25.23
CA THR A 325 17.90 -1.51 -26.44
C THR A 325 17.27 -2.88 -26.19
N GLU A 326 16.87 -3.56 -27.27
CA GLU A 326 16.36 -4.93 -27.19
C GLU A 326 17.38 -5.89 -26.59
N GLU A 327 18.65 -5.77 -26.99
CA GLU A 327 19.74 -6.65 -26.54
C GLU A 327 19.96 -6.51 -25.04
N GLN A 328 19.95 -5.28 -24.52
CA GLN A 328 20.06 -5.01 -23.09
C GLN A 328 18.94 -5.68 -22.31
N VAL A 329 17.70 -5.54 -22.78
CA VAL A 329 16.53 -6.10 -22.10
C VAL A 329 16.49 -7.63 -22.17
N ARG A 330 16.84 -8.22 -23.32
CA ARG A 330 16.89 -9.69 -23.45
C ARG A 330 18.01 -10.34 -22.65
N ALA A 331 19.04 -9.58 -22.23
CA ALA A 331 20.07 -10.08 -21.34
C ALA A 331 19.59 -10.25 -19.89
N LEU A 332 18.54 -9.53 -19.49
CA LEU A 332 17.96 -9.59 -18.15
C LEU A 332 17.22 -10.92 -17.90
N LYS A 333 17.22 -11.34 -16.63
CA LYS A 333 16.51 -12.51 -16.12
C LYS A 333 15.69 -12.14 -14.89
N VAL A 334 14.61 -12.88 -14.66
CA VAL A 334 13.85 -12.78 -13.41
C VAL A 334 14.77 -12.90 -12.19
N GLY A 335 14.63 -11.98 -11.24
CA GLY A 335 15.44 -11.86 -10.03
C GLY A 335 16.57 -10.84 -10.12
N ASP A 336 16.99 -10.43 -11.33
CA ASP A 336 18.02 -9.41 -11.48
C ASP A 336 17.57 -8.08 -10.85
N VAL A 337 18.50 -7.39 -10.21
CA VAL A 337 18.31 -6.02 -9.70
C VAL A 337 18.91 -5.06 -10.73
N VAL A 338 18.10 -4.11 -11.20
CA VAL A 338 18.53 -3.09 -12.18
C VAL A 338 18.64 -1.72 -11.52
N LEU A 339 19.64 -0.94 -11.92
CA LEU A 339 19.80 0.47 -11.58
C LEU A 339 19.63 1.31 -12.84
N ILE A 340 18.61 2.15 -12.85
CA ILE A 340 18.18 2.87 -14.05
C ILE A 340 18.63 4.33 -13.97
N ASN A 341 19.23 4.81 -15.06
CA ASN A 341 19.64 6.19 -15.26
C ASN A 341 18.97 6.77 -16.52
N GLY A 342 18.65 8.07 -16.50
CA GLY A 342 18.13 8.78 -17.67
C GLY A 342 16.66 9.15 -17.56
N LYS A 343 15.98 9.27 -18.71
CA LYS A 343 14.60 9.75 -18.80
C LYS A 343 13.60 8.62 -18.61
N MET A 344 12.58 8.87 -17.81
CA MET A 344 11.42 7.99 -17.64
C MET A 344 10.13 8.82 -17.71
N HIS A 345 9.02 8.15 -17.96
CA HIS A 345 7.71 8.79 -17.98
C HIS A 345 6.76 8.09 -17.03
N THR A 346 6.02 8.82 -16.21
CA THR A 346 4.96 8.20 -15.41
C THR A 346 3.69 8.00 -16.23
N GLY A 347 2.91 6.97 -15.91
CA GLY A 347 1.64 6.72 -16.59
C GLY A 347 0.87 5.58 -15.99
N ARG A 348 -0.45 5.72 -15.86
CA ARG A 348 -1.34 4.73 -15.23
C ARG A 348 -2.67 4.64 -16.00
N ASP A 349 -3.77 4.32 -15.33
CA ASP A 349 -5.08 3.99 -15.89
C ASP A 349 -5.53 4.98 -17.00
N ALA A 350 -5.53 6.30 -16.75
CA ALA A 350 -6.03 7.27 -17.71
C ALA A 350 -5.12 7.43 -18.95
N LEU A 351 -3.80 7.47 -18.72
CA LEU A 351 -2.82 7.58 -19.81
C LEU A 351 -2.85 6.33 -20.71
N HIS A 352 -2.90 5.13 -20.13
CA HIS A 352 -2.94 3.90 -20.92
C HIS A 352 -4.20 3.81 -21.77
N HIS A 353 -5.36 4.19 -21.22
CA HIS A 353 -6.60 4.27 -21.98
C HIS A 353 -6.51 5.28 -23.14
N TYR A 354 -5.86 6.43 -22.92
CA TYR A 354 -5.61 7.42 -23.96
C TYR A 354 -4.71 6.88 -25.09
N LEU A 355 -3.58 6.28 -24.73
CA LEU A 355 -2.55 5.78 -25.65
C LEU A 355 -3.02 4.64 -26.57
N LEU A 356 -4.05 3.89 -26.16
CA LEU A 356 -4.69 2.92 -27.05
C LEU A 356 -5.23 3.57 -28.33
N HIS A 357 -5.85 4.74 -28.19
CA HIS A 357 -6.62 5.38 -29.25
C HIS A 357 -5.90 6.56 -29.90
N ASN A 358 -4.82 7.05 -29.29
CA ASN A 358 -4.10 8.26 -29.70
C ASN A 358 -2.59 8.04 -29.69
N ASP A 359 -1.83 8.93 -30.30
CA ASP A 359 -0.36 8.90 -30.25
C ASP A 359 0.18 9.54 -28.96
N SER A 360 1.41 9.17 -28.61
CA SER A 360 2.14 9.75 -27.49
C SER A 360 2.69 11.14 -27.85
N PRO A 361 2.70 12.12 -26.93
CA PRO A 361 3.31 13.42 -27.16
C PRO A 361 4.85 13.36 -27.26
N VAL A 362 5.45 12.24 -26.86
CA VAL A 362 6.90 11.99 -26.91
C VAL A 362 7.20 10.63 -27.54
N ASP A 363 8.42 10.46 -28.06
CA ASP A 363 8.90 9.15 -28.52
C ASP A 363 9.09 8.21 -27.33
N LEU A 364 8.43 7.05 -27.41
CA LEU A 364 8.42 6.02 -26.37
C LEU A 364 9.21 4.77 -26.78
N ASN A 365 9.84 4.77 -27.95
CA ASN A 365 10.66 3.64 -28.39
C ASN A 365 11.89 3.49 -27.49
N GLY A 366 12.04 2.32 -26.86
CA GLY A 366 13.08 2.10 -25.85
C GLY A 366 12.83 2.80 -24.51
N ALA A 367 11.73 3.54 -24.36
CA ALA A 367 11.44 4.27 -23.14
C ALA A 367 10.99 3.34 -21.99
N VAL A 368 10.91 3.95 -20.81
CA VAL A 368 10.43 3.33 -19.58
C VAL A 368 9.18 4.05 -19.10
N ILE A 369 8.08 3.31 -18.95
CA ILE A 369 6.83 3.79 -18.34
C ILE A 369 6.76 3.35 -16.87
N TYR A 370 6.67 4.31 -15.96
CA TYR A 370 6.56 4.10 -14.52
C TYR A 370 5.11 4.28 -14.04
N HIS A 371 4.48 3.19 -13.60
CA HIS A 371 3.15 3.20 -13.04
C HIS A 371 3.21 3.85 -11.66
N CYS A 372 3.07 5.17 -11.63
CA CYS A 372 3.20 5.99 -10.44
C CYS A 372 2.17 7.13 -10.50
N GLY A 373 1.47 7.35 -9.39
CA GLY A 373 0.73 8.59 -9.16
C GLY A 373 1.47 9.40 -8.11
N PRO A 374 2.33 10.35 -8.50
CA PRO A 374 3.19 11.05 -7.54
C PRO A 374 2.41 12.04 -6.67
N VAL A 375 3.03 12.49 -5.59
CA VAL A 375 2.70 13.75 -4.93
C VAL A 375 3.58 14.82 -5.56
N CYS A 376 2.98 15.69 -6.38
CA CYS A 376 3.70 16.78 -7.03
C CYS A 376 3.40 18.12 -6.38
N LEU A 377 4.45 18.92 -6.20
CA LEU A 377 4.39 20.30 -5.75
C LEU A 377 4.96 21.21 -6.84
N LYS A 378 4.44 22.43 -6.93
CA LYS A 378 4.92 23.44 -7.88
C LYS A 378 5.46 24.65 -7.12
N GLU A 379 6.70 25.02 -7.40
CA GLU A 379 7.31 26.26 -6.90
C GLU A 379 7.77 27.10 -8.09
N GLY A 380 7.14 28.27 -8.27
CA GLY A 380 7.29 29.05 -9.50
C GLY A 380 6.87 28.22 -10.72
N ASP A 381 7.79 28.06 -11.67
CA ASP A 381 7.58 27.27 -12.89
C ASP A 381 8.11 25.83 -12.80
N LYS A 382 8.73 25.45 -11.67
CA LYS A 382 9.32 24.12 -11.50
C LYS A 382 8.40 23.19 -10.70
N TRP A 383 8.37 21.93 -11.14
CA TRP A 383 7.69 20.85 -10.44
C TRP A 383 8.69 20.02 -9.64
N PHE A 384 8.22 19.53 -8.50
CA PHE A 384 8.97 18.64 -7.61
C PHE A 384 8.08 17.48 -7.21
N MET A 385 8.64 16.27 -7.15
CA MET A 385 7.92 15.10 -6.67
C MET A 385 8.27 14.86 -5.20
N GLY A 386 7.36 15.22 -4.29
CA GLY A 386 7.53 15.00 -2.85
C GLY A 386 7.33 13.54 -2.42
N ALA A 387 6.75 12.69 -3.28
CA ALA A 387 6.64 11.24 -3.07
C ALA A 387 6.33 10.55 -4.41
N ALA A 388 7.04 9.46 -4.76
CA ALA A 388 6.92 8.83 -6.07
C ALA A 388 7.08 7.31 -6.07
N GLY A 389 6.33 6.58 -5.22
CA GLY A 389 6.30 5.11 -5.24
C GLY A 389 5.39 4.51 -6.33
N PRO A 390 5.50 3.20 -6.61
CA PRO A 390 4.72 2.55 -7.68
C PRO A 390 3.27 2.29 -7.28
N THR A 391 2.38 2.20 -8.27
CA THR A 391 1.01 1.68 -8.14
C THR A 391 0.90 0.25 -8.68
N THR A 392 -0.18 -0.45 -8.28
CA THR A 392 -0.42 -1.84 -8.68
C THR A 392 -0.64 -1.94 -10.19
N SER A 393 0.21 -2.66 -10.90
CA SER A 393 0.25 -2.62 -12.37
C SER A 393 -0.82 -3.47 -13.06
N ILE A 394 -1.38 -4.48 -12.37
CA ILE A 394 -2.41 -5.35 -12.97
C ILE A 394 -3.65 -4.59 -13.48
N ARG A 395 -3.88 -3.35 -13.03
CA ARG A 395 -4.98 -2.51 -13.54
C ARG A 395 -4.77 -2.10 -14.99
N GLU A 396 -3.53 -2.01 -15.44
CA GLU A 396 -3.17 -1.66 -16.81
C GLU A 396 -3.08 -2.88 -17.75
N GLU A 397 -3.26 -4.11 -17.24
CA GLU A 397 -3.27 -5.36 -18.04
C GLU A 397 -4.21 -5.33 -19.26
N PRO A 398 -5.40 -4.69 -19.23
CA PRO A 398 -6.24 -4.58 -20.42
C PRO A 398 -5.62 -3.80 -21.58
N PHE A 399 -4.58 -2.99 -21.32
CA PHE A 399 -4.04 -2.01 -22.27
C PHE A 399 -2.55 -2.22 -22.58
N GLN A 400 -1.78 -2.70 -21.60
CA GLN A 400 -0.32 -2.65 -21.62
C GLN A 400 0.30 -3.35 -22.84
N ALA A 401 -0.21 -4.54 -23.18
CA ALA A 401 0.33 -5.32 -24.30
C ALA A 401 0.26 -4.55 -25.63
N ASP A 402 -0.86 -3.87 -25.89
CA ASP A 402 -1.06 -3.08 -27.10
C ASP A 402 -0.22 -1.80 -27.08
N VAL A 403 -0.12 -1.15 -25.91
CA VAL A 403 0.71 0.05 -25.71
C VAL A 403 2.20 -0.26 -25.93
N ILE A 404 2.71 -1.41 -25.44
CA ILE A 404 4.08 -1.86 -25.70
C ILE A 404 4.32 -1.99 -27.21
N LYS A 405 3.44 -2.71 -27.91
CA LYS A 405 3.57 -3.00 -29.35
C LYS A 405 3.50 -1.75 -30.21
N LYS A 406 2.57 -0.84 -29.88
CA LYS A 406 2.34 0.38 -30.64
C LYS A 406 3.52 1.36 -30.57
N PHE A 407 4.17 1.44 -29.40
CA PHE A 407 5.15 2.48 -29.13
C PHE A 407 6.59 1.99 -28.94
N GLY A 408 6.83 0.68 -28.98
CA GLY A 408 8.19 0.11 -28.81
C GLY A 408 8.75 0.30 -27.40
N ILE A 409 7.90 0.41 -26.38
CA ILE A 409 8.31 0.56 -24.97
C ILE A 409 9.07 -0.69 -24.54
N ARG A 410 10.20 -0.50 -23.84
CA ARG A 410 11.08 -1.60 -23.43
C ARG A 410 11.12 -1.83 -21.92
N GLY A 411 10.78 -0.83 -21.11
CA GLY A 411 10.68 -0.99 -19.66
C GLY A 411 9.31 -0.57 -19.12
N ILE A 412 8.75 -1.40 -18.26
CA ILE A 412 7.55 -1.08 -17.49
C ILE A 412 7.93 -1.21 -16.02
N ILE A 413 7.68 -0.17 -15.22
CA ILE A 413 7.94 -0.20 -13.79
C ILE A 413 6.62 -0.07 -13.03
N GLY A 414 6.39 -0.91 -12.03
CA GLY A 414 5.30 -0.73 -11.09
C GLY A 414 5.39 -1.68 -9.91
N LYS A 415 4.24 -2.18 -9.41
CA LYS A 415 4.24 -3.24 -8.38
C LYS A 415 3.19 -4.33 -8.61
N GLY A 416 3.48 -5.53 -8.09
CA GLY A 416 2.52 -6.63 -7.96
C GLY A 416 2.33 -7.48 -9.22
N GLY A 417 3.14 -7.25 -10.25
CA GLY A 417 3.11 -8.02 -11.49
C GLY A 417 2.03 -7.61 -12.49
N MET A 418 2.07 -8.27 -13.64
CA MET A 418 1.15 -8.14 -14.77
C MET A 418 0.61 -9.51 -15.19
N GLY A 419 -0.41 -9.51 -16.04
CA GLY A 419 -1.04 -10.73 -16.53
C GLY A 419 -0.36 -11.34 -17.76
N ALA A 420 -0.98 -12.41 -18.27
CA ALA A 420 -0.45 -13.22 -19.35
C ALA A 420 -0.35 -12.48 -20.69
N LYS A 421 -1.23 -11.49 -20.96
CA LYS A 421 -1.17 -10.74 -22.23
C LYS A 421 0.05 -9.85 -22.25
N THR A 422 0.32 -9.17 -21.13
CA THR A 422 1.52 -8.36 -20.98
C THR A 422 2.76 -9.25 -21.06
N LEU A 423 2.81 -10.38 -20.34
CA LEU A 423 3.96 -11.31 -20.41
C LEU A 423 4.29 -11.75 -21.84
N ALA A 424 3.26 -12.07 -22.63
CA ALA A 424 3.44 -12.44 -24.03
C ALA A 424 4.02 -11.28 -24.86
N ALA A 425 3.54 -10.05 -24.64
CA ALA A 425 4.07 -8.86 -25.31
C ALA A 425 5.52 -8.56 -24.90
N LEU A 426 5.88 -8.73 -23.62
CA LEU A 426 7.26 -8.58 -23.13
C LEU A 426 8.21 -9.51 -23.88
N LYS A 427 7.82 -10.77 -24.05
CA LYS A 427 8.60 -11.77 -24.77
C LYS A 427 8.76 -11.43 -26.26
N GLU A 428 7.64 -11.12 -26.91
CA GLU A 428 7.58 -10.79 -28.33
C GLU A 428 8.42 -9.55 -28.66
N GLN A 429 8.18 -8.47 -27.91
CA GLN A 429 8.73 -7.13 -28.15
C GLN A 429 10.03 -6.88 -27.40
N GLY A 430 10.66 -7.91 -26.81
CA GLY A 430 11.91 -7.76 -26.06
C GLY A 430 11.85 -6.66 -24.99
N ALA A 431 10.79 -6.64 -24.19
CA ALA A 431 10.56 -5.69 -23.12
C ALA A 431 10.60 -6.39 -21.74
N VAL A 432 10.69 -5.63 -20.66
CA VAL A 432 10.78 -6.15 -19.28
C VAL A 432 9.81 -5.44 -18.34
N TYR A 433 9.27 -6.20 -17.38
CA TYR A 433 8.55 -5.65 -16.24
C TYR A 433 9.42 -5.67 -14.99
N LEU A 434 9.55 -4.49 -14.39
CA LEU A 434 10.40 -4.22 -13.25
C LEU A 434 9.51 -3.81 -12.07
N ASN A 435 9.67 -4.50 -10.94
CA ASN A 435 8.93 -4.20 -9.73
C ASN A 435 9.75 -3.23 -8.87
N ALA A 436 9.22 -2.03 -8.66
CA ALA A 436 9.70 -1.08 -7.66
C ALA A 436 9.09 -1.40 -6.28
N ILE A 437 9.77 -1.05 -5.19
CA ILE A 437 9.30 -1.36 -3.83
C ILE A 437 8.08 -0.50 -3.49
N GLY A 438 6.92 -1.16 -3.42
CA GLY A 438 5.64 -0.49 -3.24
C GLY A 438 5.53 0.18 -1.90
N GLY A 439 5.19 1.47 -1.91
CA GLY A 439 5.06 2.31 -0.72
C GLY A 439 6.33 3.06 -0.34
N ALA A 440 7.50 2.75 -0.91
CA ALA A 440 8.77 3.42 -0.59
C ALA A 440 8.91 4.77 -1.32
N ALA A 441 7.97 5.68 -1.11
CA ALA A 441 7.78 6.83 -1.97
C ALA A 441 8.81 7.96 -1.80
N GLN A 442 9.34 8.17 -0.60
CA GLN A 442 10.42 9.13 -0.32
C GLN A 442 11.73 8.65 -0.93
N PHE A 443 12.03 7.36 -0.74
CA PHE A 443 13.20 6.73 -1.35
C PHE A 443 13.22 6.95 -2.87
N TYR A 444 12.13 6.60 -3.56
CA TYR A 444 12.05 6.78 -5.02
C TYR A 444 12.00 8.25 -5.46
N SER A 445 11.43 9.14 -4.64
CA SER A 445 11.47 10.58 -4.91
C SER A 445 12.93 11.09 -4.99
N LYS A 446 13.85 10.63 -4.12
CA LYS A 446 15.27 11.03 -4.20
C LYS A 446 16.02 10.50 -5.42
N CYS A 447 15.56 9.39 -6.00
CA CYS A 447 16.09 8.90 -7.27
C CYS A 447 15.71 9.81 -8.44
N ILE A 448 14.64 10.61 -8.30
CA ILE A 448 14.18 11.57 -9.31
C ILE A 448 14.96 12.88 -9.12
N LYS A 449 15.87 13.16 -10.05
CA LYS A 449 16.75 14.34 -10.00
C LYS A 449 16.10 15.57 -10.61
N GLU A 450 15.19 15.39 -11.56
CA GLU A 450 14.51 16.48 -12.24
C GLU A 450 13.13 16.05 -12.75
N VAL A 451 12.14 16.94 -12.63
CA VAL A 451 10.87 16.85 -13.34
C VAL A 451 10.95 17.79 -14.54
N GLU A 452 11.21 17.24 -15.71
CA GLU A 452 11.45 17.99 -16.96
C GLU A 452 10.16 18.61 -17.52
N GLY A 453 9.00 18.02 -17.22
CA GLY A 453 7.71 18.51 -17.68
C GLY A 453 6.54 17.60 -17.29
N VAL A 454 5.35 17.98 -17.76
CA VAL A 454 4.13 17.19 -17.59
C VAL A 454 3.20 17.40 -18.79
N ASP A 455 2.71 16.31 -19.36
CA ASP A 455 1.62 16.26 -20.33
C ASP A 455 0.35 15.71 -19.66
N PHE A 456 -0.81 16.05 -20.23
CA PHE A 456 -2.14 15.60 -19.78
C PHE A 456 -2.48 15.93 -18.32
N LEU A 457 -2.11 17.12 -17.86
CA LEU A 457 -2.38 17.57 -16.49
C LEU A 457 -3.89 17.61 -16.16
N GLU A 458 -4.74 17.71 -17.18
CA GLU A 458 -6.20 17.62 -17.08
C GLU A 458 -6.71 16.25 -16.58
N PHE A 459 -5.93 15.18 -16.68
CA PHE A 459 -6.25 13.89 -16.06
C PHE A 459 -6.10 13.93 -14.52
N GLY A 460 -5.46 14.98 -14.01
CA GLY A 460 -5.15 15.18 -12.60
C GLY A 460 -3.72 14.73 -12.26
N ILE A 461 -3.14 15.32 -11.20
CA ILE A 461 -1.76 15.06 -10.76
C ILE A 461 -1.41 13.56 -10.70
N PRO A 462 -2.26 12.67 -10.16
CA PRO A 462 -1.92 11.25 -10.06
C PRO A 462 -1.95 10.48 -11.39
N GLU A 463 -2.61 10.99 -12.43
CA GLU A 463 -2.84 10.28 -13.71
C GLU A 463 -2.08 10.89 -14.90
N ALA A 464 -1.60 12.13 -14.76
CA ALA A 464 -0.84 12.85 -15.78
C ALA A 464 0.47 12.14 -16.15
N MET A 465 0.97 12.43 -17.36
CA MET A 465 2.24 11.90 -17.84
C MET A 465 3.37 12.83 -17.41
N TRP A 466 4.09 12.45 -16.35
CA TRP A 466 5.23 13.23 -15.86
C TRP A 466 6.52 12.77 -16.55
N HIS A 467 7.29 13.72 -17.06
CA HIS A 467 8.61 13.46 -17.65
C HIS A 467 9.67 13.70 -16.58
N ILE A 468 10.38 12.65 -16.21
CA ILE A 468 11.33 12.68 -15.09
C ILE A 468 12.70 12.20 -15.54
N ARG A 469 13.74 12.74 -14.92
CA ARG A 469 15.10 12.25 -15.02
C ARG A 469 15.48 11.58 -13.72
N VAL A 470 15.94 10.33 -13.81
CA VAL A 470 16.33 9.52 -12.67
C VAL A 470 17.81 9.18 -12.70
N GLU A 471 18.35 8.91 -11.52
CA GLU A 471 19.71 8.40 -11.33
C GLU A 471 19.69 7.31 -10.27
N GLY A 472 20.29 6.16 -10.60
CA GLY A 472 20.38 5.01 -9.72
C GLY A 472 19.03 4.45 -9.27
N PHE A 473 17.96 4.61 -10.06
CA PHE A 473 16.62 4.15 -9.69
C PHE A 473 16.56 2.62 -9.64
N PRO A 474 16.37 1.98 -8.47
CA PRO A 474 16.45 0.53 -8.37
C PRO A 474 15.11 -0.13 -8.62
N ALA A 475 15.11 -1.21 -9.39
CA ALA A 475 13.95 -2.07 -9.56
C ALA A 475 14.37 -3.53 -9.76
N ILE A 476 13.44 -4.46 -9.54
CA ILE A 476 13.70 -5.90 -9.63
C ILE A 476 13.00 -6.47 -10.87
N VAL A 477 13.70 -7.23 -11.71
CA VAL A 477 13.09 -7.95 -12.83
C VAL A 477 12.16 -9.02 -12.27
N THR A 478 10.86 -8.84 -12.46
CA THR A 478 9.85 -9.82 -12.01
C THR A 478 9.14 -10.49 -13.16
N MET A 479 9.20 -9.94 -14.37
CA MET A 479 8.83 -10.64 -15.60
C MET A 479 9.80 -10.26 -16.71
N ASP A 480 10.38 -11.26 -17.39
CA ASP A 480 11.44 -11.06 -18.38
C ASP A 480 10.99 -11.27 -19.83
N ALA A 481 11.89 -10.95 -20.77
CA ALA A 481 11.65 -11.12 -22.21
C ALA A 481 11.73 -12.58 -22.70
N HIS A 482 11.85 -13.56 -21.79
CA HIS A 482 11.90 -14.99 -22.11
C HIS A 482 10.58 -15.70 -21.80
N GLY A 483 9.68 -15.02 -21.08
CA GLY A 483 8.37 -15.51 -20.67
C GLY A 483 8.34 -16.04 -19.24
N ASN A 484 9.30 -15.68 -18.39
CA ASN A 484 9.33 -16.06 -16.99
C ASN A 484 8.63 -15.00 -16.12
N SER A 485 8.07 -15.40 -14.98
CA SER A 485 7.42 -14.49 -14.02
C SER A 485 7.64 -14.94 -12.57
N LEU A 486 8.33 -14.11 -11.79
CA LEU A 486 8.58 -14.34 -10.36
C LEU A 486 7.26 -14.51 -9.60
N HIS A 487 6.28 -13.65 -9.87
CA HIS A 487 5.01 -13.66 -9.15
C HIS A 487 4.18 -14.90 -9.49
N ALA A 488 4.29 -15.43 -10.71
CA ALA A 488 3.62 -16.69 -11.07
C ALA A 488 4.25 -17.89 -10.34
N ASP A 489 5.58 -17.91 -10.18
CA ASP A 489 6.28 -18.94 -9.43
C ASP A 489 5.95 -18.89 -7.93
N VAL A 490 5.86 -17.69 -7.35
CA VAL A 490 5.44 -17.46 -5.96
C VAL A 490 3.97 -17.85 -5.76
N GLU A 491 3.07 -17.49 -6.68
CA GLU A 491 1.66 -17.90 -6.60
C GLU A 491 1.53 -19.42 -6.63
N LYS A 492 2.25 -20.10 -7.54
CA LYS A 492 2.23 -21.56 -7.63
C LYS A 492 2.74 -22.22 -6.34
N SER A 493 3.91 -21.82 -5.85
CA SER A 493 4.51 -22.42 -4.65
C SER A 493 3.68 -22.13 -3.39
N SER A 494 3.17 -20.91 -3.23
CA SER A 494 2.30 -20.56 -2.10
C SER A 494 0.96 -21.28 -2.13
N LYS A 495 0.44 -21.62 -3.32
CA LYS A 495 -0.75 -22.45 -3.48
C LYS A 495 -0.51 -23.90 -3.04
N GLU A 496 0.63 -24.47 -3.43
CA GLU A 496 1.04 -25.81 -3.00
C GLU A 496 1.20 -25.87 -1.46
N GLU A 497 1.74 -24.83 -0.85
CA GLU A 497 1.83 -24.70 0.60
C GLU A 497 0.44 -24.53 1.25
N LEU A 498 -0.41 -23.67 0.67
CA LEU A 498 -1.78 -23.45 1.15
C LEU A 498 -2.57 -24.76 1.24
N ALA A 499 -2.42 -25.64 0.23
CA ALA A 499 -3.11 -26.93 0.20
C ALA A 499 -2.77 -27.84 1.39
N LYS A 500 -1.59 -27.68 2.02
CA LYS A 500 -1.21 -28.43 3.23
C LYS A 500 -2.02 -28.00 4.46
N HIS A 501 -2.65 -26.83 4.41
CA HIS A 501 -3.52 -26.31 5.44
C HIS A 501 -5.00 -26.72 5.27
N LYS A 502 -5.30 -27.76 4.48
CA LYS A 502 -6.68 -28.22 4.25
C LYS A 502 -7.31 -28.92 5.46
N GLU A 503 -6.52 -29.70 6.20
CA GLU A 503 -7.02 -30.51 7.30
C GLU A 503 -7.36 -29.67 8.54
N PRO A 504 -8.35 -30.09 9.37
CA PRO A 504 -8.75 -29.36 10.56
C PRO A 504 -7.65 -29.23 11.62
N VAL A 505 -7.57 -28.03 12.22
CA VAL A 505 -6.65 -27.75 13.35
C VAL A 505 -7.41 -27.38 14.62
N PHE A 506 -8.59 -26.75 14.48
CA PHE A 506 -9.43 -26.26 15.60
C PHE A 506 -10.68 -27.10 15.84
#